data_AF-A0A951BQP8-F1
#
_entry.id   AF-A0A951BQP8-F1
#
_cell.length_a   1.000
_cell.length_b   1.000
_cell.length_c   1.000
_cell.angle_alpha   90.00
_cell.angle_beta   90.00
_cell.angle_gamma   90.00
#
_symmetry.space_group_name_H-M   'P 1'
#
loop_
_entity.id
_entity.type
_entity.pdbx_description
1 polymer ?
#
loop_
_entity_poly.entity_id
_entity_poly.type
_entity_poly.pdbx_seq_one_letter_code
_entity_poly.pdbx_strand_id
1 'polypeptide(L)'
;MPRTRRALAALALFAALAWLTPAAQAGDTAITIDNFSFTPARVTVPAGTHVVWTNRDDIPHTVTSDDKPRTLKSSPLDTGDQYSMTFDKPGTYAYFCSLHPHMQGTVVVQ
;
A
#
# COMPACT_ATOMS: atom_id res chain seq x y z
N MET A 1 73.33 -15.40 19.48
CA MET A 1 72.45 -16.19 18.58
C MET A 1 71.63 -17.15 19.46
N PRO A 2 70.33 -17.45 19.24
CA PRO A 2 69.39 -17.00 18.22
C PRO A 2 68.04 -16.42 18.76
N ARG A 3 67.34 -15.70 17.86
CA ARG A 3 65.88 -15.68 17.53
C ARG A 3 64.87 -16.01 18.63
N THR A 4 63.83 -15.20 18.88
CA THR A 4 62.49 -15.19 18.22
C THR A 4 61.54 -14.48 19.20
N ARG A 5 60.40 -13.86 18.91
CA ARG A 5 59.56 -13.54 17.75
C ARG A 5 58.63 -12.43 18.26
N ARG A 6 58.45 -11.33 17.51
CA ARG A 6 57.36 -10.39 17.77
C ARG A 6 56.05 -11.08 17.42
N ALA A 7 55.14 -11.24 18.39
CA ALA A 7 53.76 -11.60 18.10
C ALA A 7 52.95 -10.30 17.99
N LEU A 8 52.61 -9.93 16.76
CA LEU A 8 51.57 -8.94 16.48
C LEU A 8 50.23 -9.64 16.72
N ALA A 9 49.48 -9.20 17.72
CA ALA A 9 48.07 -9.55 17.82
C ALA A 9 47.30 -8.69 16.80
N ALA A 10 46.90 -9.28 15.69
CA ALA A 10 45.95 -8.68 14.77
C ALA A 10 44.56 -8.76 15.41
N LEU A 11 44.05 -7.61 15.89
CA LEU A 11 42.66 -7.49 16.32
C LEU A 11 41.80 -7.48 15.05
N ALA A 12 41.13 -8.60 14.76
CA ALA A 12 40.21 -8.70 13.64
C ALA A 12 39.00 -7.80 13.89
N LEU A 13 38.90 -6.72 13.10
CA LEU A 13 37.74 -5.84 13.08
C LEU A 13 36.61 -6.55 12.33
N PHE A 14 35.63 -7.12 13.04
CA PHE A 14 34.40 -7.60 12.43
C PHE A 14 33.57 -6.38 11.98
N ALA A 15 33.73 -5.97 10.73
CA ALA A 15 32.80 -5.06 10.08
C ALA A 15 31.51 -5.85 9.77
N ALA A 16 30.50 -5.72 10.63
CA ALA A 16 29.16 -6.16 10.30
C ALA A 16 28.60 -5.25 9.20
N LEU A 17 28.75 -5.66 7.94
CA LEU A 17 27.98 -5.07 6.84
C LEU A 17 26.52 -5.50 7.04
N ALA A 18 25.75 -4.64 7.71
CA ALA A 18 24.30 -4.73 7.68
C ALA A 18 23.87 -4.52 6.22
N TRP A 19 23.40 -5.59 5.60
CA TRP A 19 22.74 -5.52 4.30
C TRP A 19 21.44 -4.74 4.52
N LEU A 20 21.46 -3.45 4.19
CA LEU A 20 20.24 -2.67 4.02
C LEU A 20 19.52 -3.29 2.81
N THR A 21 18.59 -4.22 3.05
CA THR A 21 17.66 -4.64 2.01
C THR A 21 16.81 -3.43 1.67
N PRO A 22 16.89 -2.85 0.46
CA PRO A 22 15.96 -1.83 0.06
C PRO A 22 14.56 -2.45 0.11
N ALA A 23 13.66 -1.85 0.89
CA ALA A 23 12.24 -2.16 0.75
C ALA A 23 11.88 -1.81 -0.70
N ALA A 24 11.47 -2.80 -1.49
CA ALA A 24 10.93 -2.51 -2.82
C ALA A 24 9.76 -1.53 -2.63
N GLN A 25 9.88 -0.31 -3.16
CA GLN A 25 8.70 0.55 -3.31
C GLN A 25 7.73 -0.21 -4.21
N ALA A 26 6.73 -0.86 -3.61
CA ALA A 26 5.62 -1.42 -4.35
C ALA A 26 4.97 -0.27 -5.14
N GLY A 27 4.85 -0.41 -6.45
CA GLY A 27 4.12 0.55 -7.27
C GLY A 27 2.67 0.66 -6.81
N ASP A 28 2.04 1.80 -7.09
CA ASP A 28 0.65 2.05 -6.74
C ASP A 28 -0.27 0.96 -7.30
N THR A 29 -1.19 0.46 -6.46
CA THR A 29 -2.27 -0.43 -6.91
C THR A 29 -3.43 0.43 -7.41
N ALA A 30 -3.69 0.40 -8.72
CA ALA A 30 -4.75 1.19 -9.32
C ALA A 30 -6.11 0.46 -9.30
N ILE A 31 -7.16 1.20 -8.98
CA ILE A 31 -8.56 0.81 -9.11
C ILE A 31 -9.27 1.89 -9.94
N THR A 32 -9.91 1.48 -11.03
CA THR A 32 -10.69 2.38 -11.88
C THR A 32 -12.15 2.33 -11.47
N ILE A 33 -12.82 3.48 -11.40
CA ILE A 33 -14.27 3.57 -11.30
C ILE A 33 -14.81 3.83 -12.71
N ASP A 34 -15.56 2.88 -13.26
CA ASP A 34 -16.14 2.97 -14.61
C ASP A 34 -17.38 2.06 -14.68
N ASN A 35 -18.38 2.47 -15.46
CA ASN A 35 -19.65 1.78 -15.63
C ASN A 35 -20.28 1.36 -14.28
N PHE A 36 -20.35 2.31 -13.33
CA PHE A 36 -20.87 2.09 -11.98
C PHE A 36 -20.21 0.87 -11.29
N SER A 37 -18.90 0.71 -11.42
CA SER A 37 -18.15 -0.40 -10.82
C SER A 37 -16.74 0.01 -10.40
N PHE A 38 -16.23 -0.62 -9.33
CA PHE A 38 -14.81 -0.59 -8.99
C PHE A 38 -14.10 -1.73 -9.73
N THR A 39 -13.05 -1.42 -10.50
CA THR A 39 -12.31 -2.39 -11.32
C THR A 39 -10.81 -2.31 -11.07
N PRO A 40 -10.17 -3.38 -10.56
CA PRO A 40 -10.80 -4.60 -10.05
C PRO A 40 -11.61 -4.35 -8.77
N ALA A 41 -12.71 -5.09 -8.59
CA ALA A 41 -13.55 -4.97 -7.38
C ALA A 41 -12.84 -5.50 -6.13
N ARG A 42 -11.87 -6.40 -6.29
CA ARG A 42 -11.03 -6.92 -5.20
C ARG A 42 -9.56 -6.84 -5.58
N VAL A 43 -8.76 -6.32 -4.66
CA VAL A 43 -7.29 -6.40 -4.72
C VAL A 43 -6.77 -7.07 -3.45
N THR A 44 -5.67 -7.81 -3.59
CA THR A 44 -4.90 -8.33 -2.45
C THR A 44 -3.49 -7.75 -2.55
N VAL A 45 -3.04 -7.07 -1.50
CA VAL A 45 -1.81 -6.28 -1.50
C VAL A 45 -1.01 -6.50 -0.21
N PRO A 46 0.32 -6.33 -0.21
CA PRO A 46 1.09 -6.35 1.01
C PRO A 46 0.80 -5.10 1.87
N ALA A 47 1.01 -5.20 3.19
CA ALA A 47 1.03 -4.03 4.07
C ALA A 47 2.03 -2.96 3.57
N GLY A 48 1.62 -1.69 3.65
CA GLY A 48 2.37 -0.54 3.12
C GLY A 48 2.03 -0.17 1.68
N THR A 49 1.12 -0.90 1.02
CA THR A 49 0.72 -0.59 -0.36
C THR A 49 -0.13 0.68 -0.44
N HIS A 50 0.21 1.54 -1.40
CA HIS A 50 -0.57 2.71 -1.80
C HIS A 50 -1.60 2.29 -2.87
N VAL A 51 -2.89 2.45 -2.57
CA VAL A 51 -3.99 2.15 -3.50
C VAL A 51 -4.59 3.46 -3.99
N VAL A 52 -4.82 3.57 -5.30
CA VAL A 52 -5.34 4.76 -5.96
C VAL A 52 -6.61 4.42 -6.71
N TRP A 53 -7.70 5.10 -6.39
CA TRP A 53 -8.96 5.08 -7.13
C TRP A 53 -8.99 6.25 -8.10
N THR A 54 -9.31 6.00 -9.37
CA THR A 54 -9.55 7.05 -10.37
C THR A 54 -10.96 6.94 -10.91
N ASN A 55 -11.73 8.03 -10.88
CA ASN A 55 -13.03 8.06 -11.54
C ASN A 55 -12.86 8.25 -13.07
N ARG A 56 -13.39 7.32 -13.85
CA ARG A 56 -13.44 7.37 -15.32
C ARG A 56 -14.86 7.38 -15.87
N ASP A 57 -15.87 7.26 -15.00
CA ASP A 57 -17.26 7.51 -15.33
C ASP A 57 -17.51 9.02 -15.53
N ASP A 58 -18.63 9.33 -16.19
CA ASP A 58 -19.18 10.69 -16.35
C ASP A 58 -20.04 11.16 -15.15
N ILE A 59 -20.28 10.25 -14.19
CA ILE A 59 -21.04 10.50 -12.97
C ILE A 59 -20.10 10.52 -11.75
N PRO A 60 -20.35 11.40 -10.76
CA PRO A 60 -19.56 11.41 -9.52
C PRO A 60 -19.70 10.13 -8.69
N HIS A 61 -18.60 9.70 -8.08
CA HIS A 61 -18.56 8.53 -7.20
C HIS A 61 -17.77 8.80 -5.92
N THR A 62 -17.91 7.93 -4.92
CA THR A 62 -17.12 8.01 -3.69
C THR A 62 -16.45 6.67 -3.38
N VAL A 63 -15.41 6.72 -2.55
CA VAL A 63 -14.78 5.56 -1.92
C VAL A 63 -15.02 5.68 -0.42
N THR A 64 -15.98 4.90 0.08
CA THR A 64 -16.48 5.01 1.46
C THR A 64 -16.53 3.65 2.14
N SER A 65 -16.00 3.52 3.36
CA SER A 65 -16.18 2.33 4.21
C SER A 65 -17.21 2.58 5.32
N ASP A 66 -17.77 1.54 5.91
CA ASP A 66 -18.83 1.59 6.94
C ASP A 66 -18.33 1.37 8.38
N ASP A 67 -17.03 1.13 8.56
CA ASP A 67 -16.36 1.01 9.85
C ASP A 67 -16.40 2.33 10.66
N LYS A 68 -16.13 2.23 11.96
CA LYS A 68 -16.21 3.35 12.91
C LYS A 68 -14.94 3.43 13.77
N PRO A 69 -14.14 4.52 13.67
CA PRO A 69 -14.23 5.59 12.66
C PRO A 69 -14.04 5.05 11.24
N ARG A 70 -14.59 5.74 10.22
CA ARG A 70 -14.46 5.30 8.82
C ARG A 70 -13.00 5.35 8.40
N THR A 71 -12.47 4.24 7.91
CA THR A 71 -11.11 4.17 7.32
C THR A 71 -11.06 4.86 5.95
N LEU A 72 -12.04 4.63 5.09
CA LEU A 72 -12.15 5.22 3.75
C LEU A 72 -13.29 6.24 3.72
N LYS A 73 -12.96 7.48 3.33
CA LYS A 73 -13.89 8.60 3.29
C LYS A 73 -13.42 9.65 2.28
N SER A 74 -13.59 9.36 0.99
CA SER A 74 -13.35 10.36 -0.05
C SER A 74 -14.46 11.43 -0.05
N SER A 75 -14.14 12.62 -0.59
CA SER A 75 -15.18 13.47 -1.19
C SER A 75 -15.74 12.81 -2.46
N PRO A 76 -16.87 13.27 -3.02
CA PRO A 76 -17.24 12.93 -4.39
C PRO A 76 -16.08 13.21 -5.34
N LEU A 77 -15.80 12.25 -6.22
CA LEU A 77 -14.80 12.31 -7.26
C LEU A 77 -15.52 12.57 -8.58
N ASP A 78 -15.27 13.70 -9.21
CA ASP A 78 -15.74 13.98 -10.57
C ASP A 78 -14.91 13.19 -11.60
N THR A 79 -15.27 13.24 -12.88
CA THR A 79 -14.53 12.53 -13.93
C THR A 79 -13.05 12.94 -13.95
N GLY A 80 -12.16 11.97 -13.81
CA GLY A 80 -10.71 12.15 -13.78
C GLY A 80 -10.13 12.37 -12.38
N ASP A 81 -10.97 12.65 -11.37
CA ASP A 81 -10.52 12.82 -10.00
C ASP A 81 -10.01 11.51 -9.40
N GLN A 82 -9.16 11.66 -8.39
CA GLN A 82 -8.50 10.56 -7.71
C GLN A 82 -8.65 10.64 -6.19
N TYR A 83 -8.72 9.48 -5.57
CA TYR A 83 -8.58 9.28 -4.13
C TYR A 83 -7.53 8.21 -3.88
N SER A 84 -6.74 8.35 -2.83
CA SER A 84 -5.74 7.33 -2.49
C SER A 84 -5.62 7.09 -1.00
N MET A 85 -5.14 5.90 -0.65
CA MET A 85 -4.90 5.47 0.73
C MET A 85 -3.75 4.48 0.79
N THR A 86 -2.88 4.63 1.78
CA THR A 86 -1.86 3.62 2.11
C THR A 86 -2.39 2.67 3.18
N PHE A 87 -2.25 1.37 2.93
CA PHE A 87 -2.78 0.32 3.81
C PHE A 87 -1.67 -0.35 4.62
N ASP A 88 -1.36 0.16 5.81
CA ASP A 88 -0.23 -0.30 6.64
C ASP A 88 -0.55 -1.48 7.56
N LYS A 89 -1.82 -1.88 7.68
CA LYS A 89 -2.24 -2.91 8.63
C LYS A 89 -2.88 -4.08 7.88
N PRO A 90 -2.45 -5.33 8.15
CA PRO A 90 -3.13 -6.51 7.63
C PRO A 90 -4.61 -6.52 8.02
N GLY A 91 -5.47 -6.94 7.10
CA GLY A 91 -6.91 -6.91 7.30
C GLY A 91 -7.70 -6.93 5.99
N THR A 92 -9.02 -6.99 6.12
CA THR A 92 -9.95 -6.84 4.99
C THR A 92 -10.70 -5.52 5.13
N TYR A 93 -10.60 -4.69 4.10
CA TYR A 93 -11.18 -3.36 4.03
C TYR A 93 -12.28 -3.37 2.96
N ALA A 94 -13.52 -3.54 3.40
CA ALA A 94 -14.69 -3.41 2.53
C ALA A 94 -15.07 -1.93 2.36
N TYR A 95 -15.48 -1.57 1.15
CA TYR A 95 -15.92 -0.21 0.84
C TYR A 95 -16.98 -0.23 -0.27
N PHE A 96 -17.65 0.90 -0.42
CA PHE A 96 -18.72 1.10 -1.37
C PHE A 96 -18.77 2.56 -1.84
N CYS A 97 -19.53 2.82 -2.91
CA CYS A 97 -19.89 4.18 -3.30
C CYS A 97 -21.14 4.61 -2.52
N SER A 98 -21.03 5.69 -1.73
CA SER A 98 -22.14 6.21 -0.93
C SER A 98 -23.29 6.80 -1.76
N LEU A 99 -23.02 7.21 -3.00
CA LEU A 99 -24.02 7.68 -3.96
C LEU A 99 -24.74 6.51 -4.66
N HIS A 100 -24.03 5.39 -4.85
CA HIS A 100 -24.48 4.21 -5.57
C HIS A 100 -24.13 2.93 -4.77
N PRO A 101 -24.88 2.60 -3.70
CA PRO A 101 -24.44 1.57 -2.74
C PRO A 101 -24.31 0.14 -3.26
N HIS A 102 -24.77 -0.13 -4.48
CA HIS A 102 -24.54 -1.42 -5.15
C HIS A 102 -23.08 -1.60 -5.60
N MET A 103 -22.35 -0.50 -5.78
CA MET A 103 -20.92 -0.52 -6.08
C MET A 103 -20.16 -0.94 -4.83
N GLN A 104 -19.54 -2.12 -4.85
CA GLN A 104 -18.80 -2.66 -3.72
C GLN A 104 -17.38 -3.01 -4.13
N GLY A 105 -16.43 -2.76 -3.24
CA GLY A 105 -15.04 -3.11 -3.43
C GLY A 105 -14.41 -3.67 -2.16
N THR A 106 -13.26 -4.31 -2.30
CA THR A 106 -12.51 -4.87 -1.17
C THR A 106 -11.00 -4.75 -1.41
N VAL A 107 -10.28 -4.21 -0.43
CA VAL A 107 -8.82 -4.32 -0.33
C VAL A 107 -8.50 -5.35 0.75
N VAL A 108 -7.78 -6.41 0.40
CA VAL A 108 -7.23 -7.37 1.36
C VAL A 108 -5.74 -7.07 1.54
N VAL A 109 -5.32 -6.86 2.78
CA VAL A 109 -3.95 -6.53 3.14
C VAL A 109 -3.35 -7.70 3.90
N GLN A 110 -2.20 -8.19 3.43
CA GLN A 110 -1.48 -9.35 3.99
C GLN A 110 -0.02 -9.04 4.32
#